data_AF-M1BRA4-F1
#
_entry.id   AF-M1BRA4-F1
#
_cell.length_a   1.000
_cell.length_b   1.000
_cell.length_c   1.000
_cell.angle_alpha   90.00
_cell.angle_beta   90.00
_cell.angle_gamma   90.00
#
_symmetry.space_group_name_H-M   'P 1'
#
loop_
_entity.id
_entity.type
_entity.pdbx_description
1 polymer ?
#
loop_
_entity_poly.entity_id
_entity_poly.type
_entity_poly.pdbx_seq_one_letter_code
_entity_poly.pdbx_strand_id
1 'polypeptide(L)'
;MTEELKTSVTFLPLVDLRFRETATTGHTWLMSSLNDTFEENETEHLYFPSKASKGCLLCFKGRDTRDGTKNSYALAWRGSLPDSAILLEGLTFVSDTYYNHENLWHGICAMTPLVRWSMKNECLKPTRWVLFHWGELRLRMGSWLQQLMQVSFGEVKVEGFDRGDVPYCFEKAIVMRHDLGQITRENKLKVRRSALQSKELL
;
A
#
# COMPACT_ATOMS: atom_id res chain seq x y z
N MET A 1 -23.27 -19.36 10.66
CA MET A 1 -22.78 -17.97 10.80
C MET A 1 -21.35 -17.78 10.33
N THR A 2 -20.31 -18.36 10.97
CA THR A 2 -18.91 -18.14 10.53
C THR A 2 -18.64 -18.65 9.12
N GLU A 3 -19.11 -19.86 8.78
CA GLU A 3 -18.95 -20.43 7.43
C GLU A 3 -19.69 -19.63 6.34
N GLU A 4 -20.90 -19.16 6.62
CA GLU A 4 -21.64 -18.27 5.70
C GLU A 4 -20.87 -16.97 5.46
N LEU A 5 -20.27 -16.40 6.51
CA LEU A 5 -19.46 -15.18 6.41
C LEU A 5 -18.19 -15.40 5.56
N LYS A 6 -17.54 -16.56 5.66
CA LYS A 6 -16.38 -16.90 4.81
C LYS A 6 -16.75 -16.95 3.32
N THR A 7 -17.93 -17.48 3.00
CA THR A 7 -18.44 -17.53 1.62
C THR A 7 -19.00 -16.20 1.11
N SER A 8 -19.23 -15.24 2.02
CA SER A 8 -19.83 -13.92 1.72
C SER A 8 -18.78 -12.82 1.51
N VAL A 9 -17.49 -13.14 1.50
CA VAL A 9 -16.43 -12.14 1.27
C VAL A 9 -16.47 -11.67 -0.17
N THR A 10 -16.96 -10.45 -0.37
CA THR A 10 -17.06 -9.82 -1.69
C THR A 10 -15.75 -9.14 -2.08
N PHE A 11 -15.19 -9.56 -3.22
CA PHE A 11 -14.05 -8.89 -3.85
C PHE A 11 -14.54 -7.77 -4.76
N LEU A 12 -14.04 -6.57 -4.53
CA LEU A 12 -14.30 -5.38 -5.33
C LEU A 12 -13.12 -5.15 -6.29
N PRO A 13 -13.37 -4.57 -7.49
CA PRO A 13 -12.30 -4.16 -8.38
C PRO A 13 -11.29 -3.27 -7.66
N LEU A 14 -10.00 -3.56 -7.82
CA LEU A 14 -8.93 -2.78 -7.19
C LEU A 14 -8.94 -1.35 -7.72
N VAL A 15 -9.17 -1.21 -9.03
CA VAL A 15 -9.26 0.08 -9.73
C VAL A 15 -10.69 0.39 -10.17
N ASP A 16 -11.05 1.66 -10.04
CA ASP A 16 -12.31 2.25 -10.47
C ASP A 16 -12.05 3.17 -11.66
N LEU A 17 -12.37 2.66 -12.85
CA LEU A 17 -12.08 3.33 -14.11
C LEU A 17 -12.78 4.67 -14.27
N ARG A 18 -13.84 4.94 -13.50
CA ARG A 18 -14.55 6.24 -13.52
C ARG A 18 -13.66 7.39 -13.05
N PHE A 19 -12.66 7.10 -12.20
CA PHE A 19 -11.76 8.09 -11.61
C PHE A 19 -10.35 8.05 -12.20
N ARG A 20 -10.13 7.29 -13.29
CA ARG A 20 -8.79 7.12 -13.89
C ARG A 20 -8.14 8.45 -14.29
N GLU A 21 -8.92 9.36 -14.86
CA GLU A 21 -8.45 10.69 -15.30
C GLU A 21 -8.30 11.69 -14.14
N THR A 22 -8.78 11.33 -12.95
CA THR A 22 -8.75 12.15 -11.74
C THR A 22 -8.04 11.43 -10.61
N ALA A 23 -7.11 10.54 -10.94
CA ALA A 23 -6.45 9.61 -10.02
C ALA A 23 -5.74 10.28 -8.83
N THR A 24 -5.37 11.56 -8.98
CA THR A 24 -4.69 12.37 -7.96
C THR A 24 -5.61 13.27 -7.14
N THR A 25 -6.93 13.21 -7.35
CA THR A 25 -7.89 14.11 -6.69
C THR A 25 -8.96 13.35 -5.91
N GLY A 26 -8.97 13.50 -4.58
CA GLY A 26 -10.08 13.15 -3.68
C GLY A 26 -10.51 11.68 -3.71
N HIS A 27 -11.33 11.31 -4.69
CA HIS A 27 -11.70 9.92 -4.96
C HIS A 27 -10.58 9.24 -5.74
N THR A 28 -9.68 8.59 -5.04
CA THR A 28 -8.66 7.77 -5.70
C THR A 28 -9.34 6.66 -6.49
N TRP A 29 -8.92 6.48 -7.72
CA TRP A 29 -9.32 5.33 -8.52
C TRP A 29 -8.98 3.99 -7.86
N LEU A 30 -8.01 3.95 -6.94
CA LEU A 30 -7.67 2.75 -6.21
C LEU A 30 -8.49 2.58 -4.93
N MET A 31 -9.08 1.39 -4.73
CA MET A 31 -9.87 1.06 -3.53
C MET A 31 -10.92 2.16 -3.25
N SER A 32 -11.53 2.69 -4.31
CA SER A 32 -12.36 3.92 -4.28
C SER A 32 -13.58 3.84 -3.34
N SER A 33 -13.96 2.64 -2.90
CA SER A 33 -15.05 2.44 -1.94
C SER A 33 -14.68 2.77 -0.49
N LEU A 34 -13.39 2.98 -0.21
CA LEU A 34 -12.88 3.30 1.11
C LEU A 34 -12.44 4.76 1.18
N ASN A 35 -12.65 5.39 2.34
CA ASN A 35 -12.16 6.74 2.63
C ASN A 35 -10.82 6.66 3.36
N ASP A 36 -9.87 7.50 2.97
CA ASP A 36 -8.59 7.62 3.67
C ASP A 36 -8.77 8.15 5.09
N THR A 37 -7.80 7.81 5.93
CA THR A 37 -7.63 8.45 7.24
C THR A 37 -6.88 9.76 7.03
N PHE A 38 -7.50 10.85 7.47
CA PHE A 38 -6.94 12.20 7.43
C PHE A 38 -6.43 12.58 8.81
N GLU A 39 -5.16 12.92 8.88
CA GLU A 39 -4.55 13.54 10.05
C GLU A 39 -3.89 14.83 9.61
N GLU A 40 -4.07 15.90 10.39
CA GLU A 40 -3.52 17.21 10.05
C GLU A 40 -2.01 17.11 9.83
N ASN A 41 -1.53 17.68 8.72
CA ASN A 41 -0.12 17.70 8.33
C ASN A 41 0.52 16.34 7.99
N GLU A 42 -0.27 15.28 7.83
CA GLU A 42 0.23 13.92 7.54
C GLU A 42 -0.19 13.37 6.17
N THR A 43 0.39 12.22 5.84
CA THR A 43 0.06 11.48 4.62
C THR A 43 -1.27 10.75 4.79
N GLU A 44 -2.16 10.93 3.82
CA GLU A 44 -3.40 10.17 3.70
C GLU A 44 -3.09 8.68 3.56
N HIS A 45 -3.77 7.87 4.38
CA HIS A 45 -3.49 6.44 4.43
C HIS A 45 -4.70 5.62 4.86
N LEU A 46 -4.65 4.31 4.58
CA LEU A 46 -5.55 3.33 5.15
C LEU A 46 -4.77 2.36 6.02
N TYR A 47 -5.18 2.19 7.27
CA TYR A 47 -4.62 1.18 8.17
C TYR A 47 -5.62 0.05 8.40
N PHE A 48 -5.13 -1.19 8.34
CA PHE A 48 -5.90 -2.40 8.58
C PHE A 48 -5.17 -3.33 9.57
N PRO A 49 -5.91 -4.00 10.47
CA PRO A 49 -7.27 -3.67 10.87
C PRO A 49 -7.33 -2.32 11.61
N SER A 50 -8.46 -1.60 11.50
CA SER A 50 -8.69 -0.36 12.22
C SER A 50 -10.17 -0.20 12.59
N LYS A 51 -10.49 0.83 13.36
CA LYS A 51 -11.90 1.20 13.63
C LYS A 51 -12.65 1.54 12.34
N ALA A 52 -11.99 2.19 11.38
CA ALA A 52 -12.57 2.53 10.08
C ALA A 52 -12.90 1.28 9.26
N SER A 53 -12.03 0.25 9.30
CA SER A 53 -12.31 -1.05 8.67
C SER A 53 -13.19 -1.98 9.51
N LYS A 54 -13.72 -1.52 10.66
CA LYS A 54 -14.49 -2.32 11.62
C LYS A 54 -13.76 -3.59 12.08
N GLY A 55 -12.44 -3.51 12.20
CA GLY A 55 -11.57 -4.63 12.55
C GLY A 55 -11.32 -5.63 11.42
N CYS A 56 -11.80 -5.36 10.19
CA CYS A 56 -11.52 -6.21 9.04
C CYS A 56 -10.07 -6.06 8.58
N LEU A 57 -9.51 -7.19 8.16
CA LEU A 57 -8.23 -7.29 7.45
C LEU A 57 -8.42 -6.93 5.99
N LEU A 58 -7.34 -6.45 5.37
CA LEU A 58 -7.27 -6.24 3.93
C LEU A 58 -6.86 -7.54 3.25
N CYS A 59 -7.56 -7.90 2.17
CA CYS A 59 -7.20 -9.00 1.30
C CYS A 59 -7.06 -8.52 -0.14
N PHE A 60 -6.07 -9.02 -0.87
CA PHE A 60 -5.95 -8.88 -2.32
C PHE A 60 -6.18 -10.21 -3.02
N LYS A 61 -6.73 -10.16 -4.24
CA LYS A 61 -6.84 -11.30 -5.15
C LYS A 61 -6.53 -10.85 -6.58
N GLY A 62 -5.87 -11.70 -7.34
CA GLY A 62 -5.30 -11.37 -8.63
C GLY A 62 -3.82 -11.02 -8.54
N ARG A 63 -3.09 -11.25 -9.63
CA ARG A 63 -1.64 -10.99 -9.75
C ARG A 63 -1.25 -10.43 -11.12
N ASP A 64 -2.19 -9.77 -11.80
CA ASP A 64 -1.93 -9.26 -13.14
C ASP A 64 -0.97 -8.06 -13.07
N THR A 65 0.09 -8.14 -13.86
CA THR A 65 1.21 -7.18 -13.89
C THR A 65 1.12 -6.22 -15.08
N ARG A 66 0.07 -6.32 -15.89
CA ARG A 66 -0.15 -5.57 -17.14
C ARG A 66 -1.53 -4.94 -17.24
N ASP A 67 -2.51 -5.47 -16.51
CA ASP A 67 -3.89 -5.00 -16.50
C ASP A 67 -4.43 -4.94 -15.07
N GLY A 68 -4.36 -3.76 -14.46
CA GLY A 68 -4.77 -3.52 -13.08
C GLY A 68 -6.27 -3.77 -12.82
N THR A 69 -7.10 -3.81 -13.87
CA THR A 69 -8.55 -4.10 -13.74
C THR A 69 -8.83 -5.54 -13.35
N LYS A 70 -7.86 -6.43 -13.51
CA LYS A 70 -7.94 -7.85 -13.15
C LYS A 70 -7.51 -8.14 -11.71
N ASN A 71 -7.08 -7.12 -10.97
CA ASN A 71 -6.77 -7.23 -9.56
C ASN A 71 -7.96 -6.72 -8.74
N SER A 72 -8.14 -7.27 -7.55
CA SER A 72 -9.28 -7.00 -6.68
C SER A 72 -8.87 -7.00 -5.21
N TYR A 73 -9.70 -6.38 -4.37
CA TYR A 73 -9.51 -6.35 -2.92
C TYR A 73 -10.80 -6.69 -2.18
N ALA A 74 -10.67 -7.15 -0.95
CA ALA A 74 -11.79 -7.38 -0.06
C ALA A 74 -11.42 -7.00 1.38
N LEU A 75 -12.44 -6.79 2.20
CA LEU A 75 -12.31 -6.68 3.65
C LEU A 75 -12.99 -7.87 4.31
N ALA A 76 -12.28 -8.54 5.22
CA ALA A 76 -12.82 -9.70 5.94
C ALA A 76 -12.31 -9.73 7.38
N TRP A 77 -13.15 -10.16 8.33
CA TRP A 77 -12.68 -10.41 9.69
C TRP A 77 -11.74 -11.62 9.71
N ARG A 78 -10.78 -11.63 10.64
CA ARG A 78 -9.81 -12.72 10.78
C ARG A 78 -10.47 -14.09 10.95
N GLY A 79 -11.59 -14.16 11.66
CA GLY A 79 -12.35 -15.40 11.86
C GLY A 79 -13.22 -15.83 10.67
N SER A 80 -13.35 -14.99 9.65
CA SER A 80 -14.20 -15.22 8.48
C SER A 80 -13.44 -15.03 7.16
N LEU A 81 -12.13 -15.29 7.16
CA LEU A 81 -11.35 -15.33 5.93
C LEU A 81 -11.82 -16.50 5.06
N PRO A 82 -11.84 -16.38 3.72
CA PRO A 82 -12.12 -17.51 2.83
C PRO A 82 -11.20 -18.69 3.14
N ASP A 83 -11.67 -19.93 3.02
CA ASP A 83 -10.86 -21.10 3.41
C ASP A 83 -9.58 -21.26 2.59
N SER A 84 -9.57 -20.77 1.35
CA SER A 84 -8.39 -20.75 0.49
C SER A 84 -7.45 -19.57 0.75
N ALA A 85 -7.83 -18.65 1.64
CA ALA A 85 -7.07 -17.44 1.89
C ALA A 85 -5.76 -17.73 2.62
N ILE A 86 -4.73 -17.00 2.22
CA ILE A 86 -3.44 -16.98 2.88
C ILE A 86 -3.41 -15.77 3.80
N LEU A 87 -3.24 -16.00 5.10
CA LEU A 87 -2.94 -14.94 6.04
C LEU A 87 -1.43 -14.72 6.12
N LEU A 88 -1.00 -13.50 5.79
CA LEU A 88 0.38 -13.05 5.87
C LEU A 88 0.59 -12.25 7.17
N GLU A 89 1.36 -12.80 8.10
CA GLU A 89 1.62 -12.23 9.43
C GLU A 89 2.57 -11.04 9.41
N GLY A 90 2.49 -10.13 10.38
CA GLY A 90 3.32 -8.94 10.45
C GLY A 90 2.82 -7.76 9.60
N LEU A 91 3.57 -6.65 9.66
CA LEU A 91 3.20 -5.39 9.03
C LEU A 91 3.52 -5.42 7.54
N THR A 92 2.53 -5.08 6.72
CA THR A 92 2.67 -4.98 5.27
C THR A 92 2.54 -3.53 4.82
N PHE A 93 3.54 -3.04 4.09
CA PHE A 93 3.46 -1.76 3.42
C PHE A 93 2.89 -1.97 2.03
N VAL A 94 1.82 -1.26 1.70
CA VAL A 94 1.19 -1.28 0.37
C VAL A 94 1.37 0.09 -0.24
N SER A 95 2.09 0.15 -1.36
CA SER A 95 2.26 1.36 -2.16
C SER A 95 1.55 1.15 -3.48
N ASP A 96 0.57 1.98 -3.77
CA ASP A 96 0.02 2.08 -5.11
C ASP A 96 -0.06 3.54 -5.49
N THR A 97 0.64 3.95 -6.53
CA THR A 97 0.60 5.35 -6.92
C THR A 97 0.47 5.47 -8.42
N TYR A 98 0.09 6.68 -8.85
CA TYR A 98 0.18 7.06 -10.26
C TYR A 98 1.62 6.96 -10.81
N TYR A 99 2.61 7.02 -9.92
CA TYR A 99 4.02 6.96 -10.23
C TYR A 99 4.58 5.54 -10.07
N ASN A 100 5.47 5.13 -10.99
CA ASN A 100 6.11 3.82 -10.91
C ASN A 100 7.27 3.77 -9.90
N HIS A 101 7.71 2.57 -9.54
CA HIS A 101 8.82 2.37 -8.58
C HIS A 101 10.20 2.26 -9.25
N GLU A 102 10.32 2.58 -10.54
CA GLU A 102 11.57 2.43 -11.29
C GLU A 102 12.29 3.78 -11.51
N ASN A 103 11.56 4.83 -11.88
CA ASN A 103 12.13 6.16 -12.10
C ASN A 103 12.51 6.84 -10.77
N LEU A 104 13.61 7.59 -10.76
CA LEU A 104 14.13 8.26 -9.56
C LEU A 104 13.11 9.16 -8.85
N TRP A 105 12.51 10.10 -9.59
CA TRP A 105 11.54 11.04 -9.05
C TRP A 105 10.26 10.32 -8.62
N HIS A 106 9.76 9.42 -9.47
CA HIS A 106 8.56 8.63 -9.21
C HIS A 106 8.69 7.76 -7.96
N GLY A 107 9.80 7.04 -7.83
CA GLY A 107 10.08 6.18 -6.68
C GLY A 107 10.19 6.97 -5.37
N ILE A 108 10.80 8.16 -5.39
CA ILE A 108 10.84 9.04 -4.22
C ILE A 108 9.42 9.45 -3.83
N CYS A 109 8.59 9.88 -4.79
CA CYS A 109 7.21 10.26 -4.54
C CYS A 109 6.37 9.11 -4.00
N ALA A 110 6.54 7.90 -4.55
CA ALA A 110 5.76 6.72 -4.17
C ALA A 110 6.08 6.19 -2.76
N MET A 111 7.34 6.33 -2.32
CA MET A 111 7.80 5.75 -1.06
C MET A 111 7.84 6.74 0.10
N THR A 112 7.93 8.04 -0.19
CA THR A 112 7.97 9.08 0.85
C THR A 112 6.82 8.97 1.86
N PRO A 113 5.54 8.73 1.46
CA PRO A 113 4.45 8.61 2.41
C PRO A 113 4.67 7.49 3.43
N LEU A 114 5.12 6.32 2.98
CA LEU A 114 5.42 5.17 3.84
C LEU A 114 6.60 5.45 4.78
N VAL A 115 7.66 6.10 4.27
CA VAL A 115 8.81 6.50 5.09
C VAL A 115 8.38 7.46 6.19
N ARG A 116 7.61 8.50 5.84
CA ARG A 116 7.11 9.48 6.80
C ARG A 116 6.22 8.82 7.87
N TRP A 117 5.29 7.98 7.44
CA TRP A 117 4.41 7.25 8.36
C TRP A 117 5.22 6.38 9.32
N SER A 118 6.24 5.66 8.83
CA SER A 118 7.12 4.85 9.67
C SER A 118 7.85 5.70 10.72
N MET A 119 8.46 6.83 10.31
CA MET A 119 9.18 7.71 11.25
C MET A 119 8.29 8.23 12.37
N LYS A 120 7.03 8.56 12.07
CA LYS A 120 6.04 8.99 13.07
C LYS A 120 5.67 7.86 14.03
N ASN A 121 5.59 6.64 13.52
CA ASN A 121 5.20 5.46 14.27
C ASN A 121 6.45 4.68 14.70
N GLU A 122 7.35 5.32 15.46
CA GLU A 122 8.50 4.66 16.12
C GLU A 122 9.43 3.90 15.16
N CYS A 123 9.57 4.38 13.92
CA CYS A 123 10.37 3.73 12.88
C CYS A 123 9.96 2.27 12.62
N LEU A 124 8.66 1.97 12.74
CA LEU A 124 8.11 0.64 12.48
C LEU A 124 8.50 0.15 11.08
N LYS A 125 9.01 -1.07 11.02
CA LYS A 125 9.51 -1.71 9.79
C LYS A 125 8.51 -2.73 9.26
N PRO A 126 8.23 -2.75 7.95
CA PRO A 126 7.39 -3.78 7.37
C PRO A 126 8.12 -5.12 7.30
N THR A 127 7.37 -6.21 7.41
CA THR A 127 7.83 -7.56 7.07
C THR A 127 7.85 -7.77 5.56
N ARG A 128 7.00 -7.05 4.82
CA ARG A 128 6.88 -7.15 3.37
C ARG A 128 6.26 -5.90 2.74
N TRP A 129 6.45 -5.80 1.44
CA TRP A 129 5.96 -4.73 0.59
C TRP A 129 5.06 -5.31 -0.49
N VAL A 130 3.93 -4.67 -0.74
CA VAL A 130 3.09 -4.94 -1.91
C VAL A 130 3.11 -3.67 -2.74
N LEU A 131 3.50 -3.80 -4.01
CA LEU A 131 3.67 -2.66 -4.89
C LEU A 131 2.68 -2.78 -6.04
N PHE A 132 1.94 -1.72 -6.27
CA PHE A 132 1.10 -1.57 -7.45
C PHE A 132 1.48 -0.28 -8.16
N HIS A 133 1.37 -0.30 -9.48
CA HIS A 133 1.34 0.94 -10.24
C HIS A 133 0.23 0.79 -11.24
N TRP A 134 -0.78 1.63 -11.10
CA TRP A 134 -2.01 1.58 -11.89
C TRP A 134 -2.89 0.36 -11.60
N GLY A 135 -2.88 -0.09 -10.34
CA GLY A 135 -3.48 -1.35 -9.92
C GLY A 135 -2.78 -2.59 -10.47
N GLU A 136 -1.76 -2.45 -11.32
CA GLU A 136 -0.95 -3.57 -11.82
C GLU A 136 0.09 -3.96 -10.78
N LEU A 137 0.18 -5.24 -10.46
CA LEU A 137 1.13 -5.76 -9.48
C LEU A 137 2.57 -5.55 -9.97
N ARG A 138 3.44 -5.06 -9.08
CA ARG A 138 4.87 -4.91 -9.33
C ARG A 138 5.64 -5.86 -8.43
N LEU A 139 6.43 -6.72 -9.08
CA LEU A 139 7.23 -7.75 -8.41
C LEU A 139 8.59 -7.23 -7.95
N ARG A 140 8.93 -5.99 -8.31
CA ARG A 140 10.22 -5.35 -8.03
C ARG A 140 10.08 -3.84 -8.03
N MET A 141 11.07 -3.19 -7.46
CA MET A 141 11.33 -1.75 -7.62
C MET A 141 12.67 -1.54 -8.33
N GLY A 142 12.98 -0.31 -8.74
CA GLY A 142 14.29 0.03 -9.29
C GLY A 142 15.40 -0.28 -8.29
N SER A 143 16.57 -0.72 -8.78
CA SER A 143 17.69 -1.16 -7.93
C SER A 143 18.15 -0.10 -6.93
N TRP A 144 18.20 1.17 -7.34
CA TRP A 144 18.53 2.29 -6.47
C TRP A 144 17.51 2.46 -5.33
N LEU A 145 16.23 2.28 -5.63
CA LEU A 145 15.15 2.42 -4.65
C LEU A 145 15.16 1.24 -3.67
N GLN A 146 15.41 0.04 -4.20
CA GLN A 146 15.59 -1.16 -3.39
C GLN A 146 16.74 -0.98 -2.39
N GLN A 147 17.90 -0.50 -2.83
CA GLN A 147 19.03 -0.22 -1.94
C GLN A 147 18.67 0.83 -0.88
N LEU A 148 18.01 1.93 -1.28
CA LEU A 148 17.59 2.98 -0.36
C LEU A 148 16.63 2.45 0.73
N MET A 149 15.64 1.66 0.33
CA MET A 149 14.70 1.03 1.26
C MET A 149 15.39 -0.02 2.11
N GLN A 150 16.37 -0.75 1.57
CA GLN A 150 17.13 -1.74 2.34
C GLN A 150 17.94 -1.11 3.46
N VAL A 151 18.59 0.04 3.20
CA VAL A 151 19.33 0.78 4.23
C VAL A 151 18.40 1.28 5.33
N SER A 152 17.18 1.69 4.97
CA SER A 152 16.23 2.28 5.92
C SER A 152 15.45 1.22 6.72
N PHE A 153 15.06 0.12 6.09
CA PHE A 153 14.12 -0.86 6.63
C PHE A 153 14.69 -2.27 6.82
N GLY A 154 15.91 -2.54 6.34
CA GLY A 154 16.50 -3.89 6.35
C GLY A 154 16.07 -4.71 5.12
N GLU A 155 15.74 -5.98 5.29
CA GLU A 155 15.34 -6.81 4.16
C GLU A 155 14.05 -6.26 3.49
N VAL A 156 14.11 -6.06 2.17
CA VAL A 156 12.97 -5.59 1.36
C VAL A 156 12.41 -6.78 0.60
N LYS A 157 11.40 -7.42 1.17
CA LYS A 157 10.64 -8.49 0.51
C LYS A 157 9.43 -7.91 -0.22
N VAL A 158 9.45 -7.93 -1.56
CA VAL A 158 8.30 -7.57 -2.40
C VAL A 158 7.44 -8.81 -2.63
N GLU A 159 6.16 -8.74 -2.26
CA GLU A 159 5.22 -9.84 -2.34
C GLU A 159 4.62 -9.97 -3.75
N GLY A 160 4.75 -11.16 -4.34
CA GLY A 160 4.34 -11.46 -5.72
C GLY A 160 3.12 -12.36 -5.86
N PHE A 161 2.54 -12.81 -4.74
CA PHE A 161 1.36 -13.69 -4.69
C PHE A 161 1.56 -15.04 -5.41
N ASP A 162 2.62 -15.76 -5.07
CA ASP A 162 3.12 -16.90 -5.86
C ASP A 162 2.29 -18.19 -5.80
N ARG A 163 1.41 -18.36 -4.81
CA ARG A 163 0.53 -19.53 -4.63
C ARG A 163 -0.76 -19.51 -5.49
N GLY A 164 -0.78 -18.69 -6.56
CA GLY A 164 -1.87 -18.68 -7.54
C GLY A 164 -2.99 -17.68 -7.21
N ASP A 165 -4.15 -17.87 -7.85
CA ASP A 165 -5.33 -16.99 -7.73
C ASP A 165 -6.16 -17.26 -6.46
N VAL A 166 -5.48 -17.17 -5.31
CA VAL A 166 -6.10 -17.25 -3.98
C VAL A 166 -6.05 -15.88 -3.30
N PRO A 167 -6.94 -15.59 -2.34
CA PRO A 167 -6.84 -14.37 -1.54
C PRO A 167 -5.58 -14.32 -0.68
N TYR A 168 -4.90 -13.18 -0.67
CA TYR A 168 -3.81 -12.87 0.26
C TYR A 168 -4.29 -11.80 1.21
N CYS A 169 -4.50 -12.18 2.47
CA CYS A 169 -4.93 -11.31 3.54
C CYS A 169 -3.77 -10.94 4.45
N PHE A 170 -3.75 -9.72 4.95
CA PHE A 170 -2.64 -9.22 5.77
C PHE A 170 -3.09 -9.08 7.22
N GLU A 171 -2.26 -9.57 8.14
CA GLU A 171 -2.49 -9.36 9.57
C GLU A 171 -2.52 -7.87 9.92
N LYS A 172 -1.57 -7.11 9.36
CA LYS A 172 -1.53 -5.65 9.42
C LYS A 172 -1.14 -5.10 8.07
N ALA A 173 -1.82 -4.06 7.61
CA ALA A 173 -1.48 -3.36 6.38
C ALA A 173 -1.62 -1.85 6.54
N ILE A 174 -0.67 -1.10 5.98
CA ILE A 174 -0.76 0.34 5.74
C ILE A 174 -0.75 0.55 4.22
N VAL A 175 -1.76 1.22 3.70
CA VAL A 175 -1.91 1.52 2.28
C VAL A 175 -1.69 3.00 2.06
N MET A 176 -0.74 3.33 1.19
CA MET A 176 -0.51 4.67 0.67
C MET A 176 -0.90 4.67 -0.80
N ARG A 177 -1.99 5.36 -1.11
CA ARG A 177 -2.56 5.45 -2.46
C ARG A 177 -2.59 6.86 -3.05
N HIS A 178 -2.04 7.79 -2.29
CA HIS A 178 -1.84 9.18 -2.65
C HIS A 178 -0.34 9.49 -2.67
N ASP A 179 0.04 10.45 -3.49
CA ASP A 179 1.39 10.97 -3.52
C ASP A 179 1.59 12.05 -2.42
N LEU A 180 2.44 13.04 -2.69
CA LEU A 180 2.71 14.15 -1.77
C LEU A 180 1.61 15.23 -1.76
N GLY A 181 0.50 15.04 -2.50
CA GLY A 181 -0.50 16.06 -2.80
C GLY A 181 -0.88 16.95 -1.63
N GLN A 182 -1.25 16.35 -0.49
CA GLN A 182 -1.78 17.07 0.67
C GLN A 182 -0.76 17.34 1.79
N ILE A 183 0.51 16.93 1.63
CA ILE A 183 1.56 17.29 2.59
C ILE A 183 1.85 18.80 2.45
N THR A 184 1.77 19.54 3.56
CA THR A 184 2.06 20.98 3.59
C THR A 184 3.45 21.28 3.05
N ARG A 185 3.64 22.49 2.48
CA ARG A 185 4.92 22.91 1.87
C ARG A 185 6.10 22.79 2.85
N GLU A 186 5.87 23.04 4.13
CA GLU A 186 6.87 22.91 5.18
C GLU A 186 7.30 21.44 5.41
N ASN A 187 6.35 20.51 5.35
CA ASN A 187 6.63 19.09 5.51
C ASN A 187 7.25 18.47 4.25
N LYS A 188 6.89 18.95 3.05
CA LYS A 188 7.61 18.64 1.80
C LYS A 188 9.09 19.03 1.90
N LEU A 189 9.41 20.14 2.57
CA LEU A 189 10.79 20.57 2.81
C LEU A 189 11.52 19.72 3.86
N LYS A 190 10.84 19.27 4.93
CA LYS A 190 11.41 18.37 5.93
C LYS A 190 11.81 17.02 5.32
N VAL A 191 10.93 16.41 4.51
CA VAL A 191 11.23 15.17 3.78
C VAL A 191 12.46 15.33 2.88
N ARG A 192 12.51 16.42 2.09
CA ARG A 192 13.65 16.71 1.22
C ARG A 192 14.94 16.87 2.02
N ARG A 193 14.89 17.52 3.18
CA ARG A 193 16.06 17.68 4.07
C ARG A 193 16.52 16.35 4.67
N SER A 194 15.62 15.48 5.12
CA SER A 194 16.00 14.15 5.61
C SER A 194 16.59 13.25 4.51
N ALA A 195 16.12 13.37 3.27
CA ALA A 195 16.70 12.68 2.11
C ALA A 195 18.03 13.30 1.62
N LEU A 196 18.35 14.52 2.05
CA LEU A 196 19.62 15.20 1.76
C LEU A 196 20.65 15.00 2.87
N GLN A 197 20.23 14.86 4.14
CA GLN A 197 21.12 14.56 5.26
C GLN A 197 21.72 13.15 5.19
N SER A 198 21.11 12.22 4.46
CA SER A 198 21.72 10.93 4.12
C SER A 198 22.87 11.04 3.09
N LYS A 199 23.14 12.22 2.51
CA LYS A 199 24.34 12.50 1.70
C LYS A 199 25.54 13.01 2.50
N GLU A 200 25.37 13.38 3.77
CA GLU A 200 26.49 13.82 4.63
C GLU A 200 27.08 12.68 5.47
N LEU A 201 26.56 11.45 5.30
CA LEU A 201 27.01 10.23 5.98
C LEU A 201 27.59 9.18 5.01
N LEU A 202 27.97 9.60 3.79
CA LEU A 202 28.75 8.83 2.82
C LEU A 202 30.03 9.57 2.45
#